data_AF-A0A9E3AAS5-F1
#
_entry.id   AF-A0A9E3AAS5-F1
#
_cell.length_a   1.000
_cell.length_b   1.000
_cell.length_c   1.000
_cell.angle_alpha   90.00
_cell.angle_beta   90.00
_cell.angle_gamma   90.00
#
_symmetry.space_group_name_H-M   'P 1'
#
loop_
_entity.id
_entity.type
_entity.pdbx_description
1 polymer ?
#
loop_
_entity_poly.entity_id
_entity_poly.type
_entity_poly.pdbx_seq_one_letter_code
_entity_poly.pdbx_strand_id
1 'polypeptide(L)'
;MEKVLAIGGEFFRARDPLALGHWYQEHLGITLTPSSYDRLPWQQEAGPTVTSPFPESTDYFGGSKQMWMINFRVGKLNAMAAQLRV
;
A
#
# COMPACT_ATOMS: atom_id res chain seq x y z
N MET A 1 -15.79 -18.76 -4.80
CA MET A 1 -14.85 -17.87 -5.49
C MET A 1 -14.41 -16.81 -4.51
N GLU A 2 -13.12 -16.66 -4.28
CA GLU A 2 -12.55 -15.61 -3.42
C GLU A 2 -12.74 -14.24 -4.07
N LYS A 3 -12.95 -13.21 -3.25
CA LYS A 3 -13.08 -11.81 -3.67
C LYS A 3 -12.18 -10.91 -2.82
N VAL A 4 -11.81 -9.76 -3.36
CA VAL A 4 -11.13 -8.72 -2.57
C VAL A 4 -12.08 -8.19 -1.50
N LEU A 5 -11.54 -7.95 -0.31
CA LEU A 5 -12.31 -7.42 0.82
C LEU A 5 -12.10 -5.90 0.96
N ALA A 6 -10.89 -5.43 0.69
CA ALA A 6 -10.51 -4.02 0.76
C ALA A 6 -9.12 -3.80 0.14
N ILE A 7 -8.66 -2.55 0.12
CA ILE A 7 -7.26 -2.20 -0.16
C ILE A 7 -6.43 -2.54 1.09
N GLY A 8 -5.30 -3.20 0.89
CA GLY A 8 -4.29 -3.48 1.92
C GLY A 8 -3.13 -2.49 1.88
N GLY A 9 -2.78 -2.00 0.69
CA GLY A 9 -1.85 -0.90 0.56
C GLY A 9 -1.88 -0.22 -0.79
N GLU A 10 -1.58 1.06 -0.78
CA GLU A 10 -1.32 1.90 -1.94
C GLU A 10 0.13 2.36 -1.88
N PHE A 11 0.86 2.06 -2.94
CA PHE A 11 2.27 2.37 -3.06
C PHE A 11 2.46 3.17 -4.33
N PHE A 12 3.25 4.24 -4.26
CA PHE A 12 3.47 5.11 -5.41
C PHE A 12 4.83 5.76 -5.38
N ARG A 13 5.35 6.08 -6.56
CA ARG A 13 6.61 6.82 -6.70
C ARG A 13 6.42 8.31 -6.42
N ALA A 14 7.40 8.92 -5.77
CA ALA A 14 7.44 10.33 -5.43
C ALA A 14 8.88 10.86 -5.48
N ARG A 15 9.03 12.14 -5.88
CA ARG A 15 10.33 12.85 -5.88
C ARG A 15 10.92 12.96 -4.48
N ASP A 16 10.08 13.26 -3.50
CA ASP A 16 10.44 13.32 -2.08
C ASP A 16 9.42 12.52 -1.25
N PRO A 17 9.67 11.22 -1.04
CA PRO A 17 8.75 10.36 -0.30
C PRO A 17 8.55 10.77 1.15
N LEU A 18 9.60 11.29 1.80
CA LEU A 18 9.53 11.67 3.20
C LEU A 18 8.66 12.91 3.37
N ALA A 19 8.92 13.96 2.59
CA ALA A 19 8.11 15.18 2.64
C ALA A 19 6.65 14.89 2.28
N LEU A 20 6.41 14.06 1.26
CA LEU A 20 5.04 13.72 0.85
C LEU A 20 4.31 12.89 1.89
N GLY A 21 4.98 11.93 2.53
CA GLY A 21 4.40 11.15 3.62
C GLY A 21 3.99 12.04 4.80
N HIS A 22 4.85 12.97 5.22
CA HIS A 22 4.53 13.92 6.28
C HIS A 22 3.37 14.85 5.91
N TRP A 23 3.33 15.33 4.66
CA TRP A 23 2.22 16.13 4.17
C TRP A 23 0.88 15.38 4.26
N TYR A 24 0.86 14.09 3.86
CA TYR A 24 -0.33 13.24 3.96
C TYR A 24 -0.78 13.05 5.41
N GLN A 25 0.17 12.88 6.33
CA GLN A 25 -0.13 12.79 7.75
C GLN A 25 -0.71 14.09 8.31
N GLU A 26 -0.07 15.22 8.05
CA GLU A 26 -0.44 16.52 8.60
C GLU A 26 -1.79 17.01 8.08
N HIS A 27 -2.02 16.86 6.77
CA HIS A 27 -3.18 17.48 6.13
C HIS A 27 -4.34 16.52 5.89
N LEU A 28 -4.07 15.22 5.76
CA LEU A 28 -5.11 14.21 5.46
C LEU A 28 -5.32 13.21 6.60
N GLY A 29 -4.49 13.25 7.65
CA GLY A 29 -4.58 12.29 8.76
C GLY A 29 -4.16 10.87 8.39
N ILE A 30 -3.51 10.67 7.24
CA ILE A 30 -3.02 9.36 6.81
C ILE A 30 -1.72 9.05 7.55
N THR A 31 -1.76 8.07 8.44
CA THR A 31 -0.60 7.71 9.26
C THR A 31 0.56 7.23 8.39
N LEU A 32 1.78 7.66 8.73
CA LEU A 32 3.00 7.18 8.08
C LEU A 32 3.08 5.65 8.11
N THR A 33 3.66 5.07 7.05
CA THR A 33 3.92 3.63 7.01
C THR A 33 4.83 3.23 8.18
N PRO A 34 4.39 2.27 9.04
CA PRO A 34 5.19 1.79 10.15
C PRO A 34 6.53 1.19 9.71
N SER A 35 7.62 1.49 10.43
CA SER A 35 8.92 0.84 10.26
C SER A 35 9.03 -0.50 11.03
N SER A 36 8.01 -0.86 11.80
CA SER A 36 7.97 -2.01 12.70
C SER A 36 6.53 -2.45 12.97
N TYR A 37 6.36 -3.72 13.38
CA TYR A 37 5.03 -4.35 13.58
C TYR A 37 4.30 -3.93 14.86
N ASP A 38 4.95 -3.18 15.76
CA ASP A 38 4.37 -2.62 16.98
C ASP A 38 3.50 -1.38 16.73
N ARG A 39 3.59 -0.80 15.53
CA ARG A 39 2.80 0.37 15.11
C ARG A 39 1.80 -0.02 14.03
N LEU A 40 0.63 0.61 14.11
CA LEU A 40 -0.44 0.38 13.15
C LEU A 40 -0.31 1.35 11.96
N PRO A 41 -0.60 0.90 10.73
CA PRO A 41 -0.73 1.80 9.58
C PRO A 41 -2.03 2.62 9.69
N TRP A 42 -2.35 3.41 8.68
CA TRP A 42 -3.60 4.17 8.64
C TRP A 42 -4.82 3.25 8.83
N GLN A 43 -5.64 3.58 9.83
CA GLN A 43 -6.88 2.87 10.16
C GLN A 43 -8.07 3.64 9.56
N GLN A 44 -8.73 3.05 8.57
CA GLN A 44 -9.98 3.53 8.00
C GLN A 44 -11.15 2.59 8.36
N GLU A 45 -12.39 2.96 8.06
CA GLU A 45 -13.59 2.22 8.48
C GLU A 45 -13.59 0.75 7.99
N ALA A 46 -13.12 0.49 6.77
CA ALA A 46 -12.94 -0.86 6.24
C ALA A 46 -11.63 -1.54 6.70
N GLY A 47 -10.93 -0.99 7.69
CA GLY A 47 -9.73 -1.54 8.33
C GLY A 47 -8.40 -0.96 7.83
N PRO A 48 -7.26 -1.59 8.16
CA PRO A 48 -5.94 -1.02 7.90
C PRO A 48 -5.61 -0.91 6.41
N THR A 49 -4.98 0.21 6.03
CA THR A 49 -4.38 0.45 4.71
C THR A 49 -2.99 1.04 4.88
N VAL A 50 -1.99 0.47 4.21
CA VAL A 50 -0.66 1.06 4.12
C VAL A 50 -0.62 2.06 2.97
N THR A 51 -0.37 3.34 3.26
CA THR A 51 -0.12 4.36 2.24
C THR A 51 1.35 4.75 2.28
N SER A 52 2.07 4.49 1.18
CA SER A 52 3.53 4.59 1.20
C SER A 52 4.10 5.16 -0.11
N PRO A 53 4.67 6.38 -0.08
CA PRO A 53 5.47 6.89 -1.19
C PRO A 53 6.86 6.25 -1.23
N PHE A 54 7.40 6.04 -2.43
CA PHE A 54 8.71 5.46 -2.71
C PHE A 54 9.54 6.39 -3.60
N PRO A 55 10.87 6.34 -3.57
CA PRO A 55 11.70 7.15 -4.48
C PRO A 55 11.38 6.84 -5.94
N GLU A 56 11.32 7.87 -6.80
CA GLU A 56 11.11 7.69 -8.24
C GLU A 56 12.13 6.77 -8.92
N SER A 57 13.32 6.63 -8.35
CA SER A 57 14.40 5.78 -8.87
C SER A 57 14.38 4.35 -8.33
N THR A 58 13.41 3.94 -7.51
CA THR A 58 13.38 2.57 -6.95
C THR A 58 13.18 1.50 -8.03
N ASP A 59 13.77 0.32 -7.89
CA ASP A 59 13.46 -0.80 -8.79
C ASP A 59 12.28 -1.66 -8.29
N TYR A 60 11.71 -1.31 -7.13
CA TYR A 60 10.67 -2.11 -6.46
C TYR A 60 9.35 -2.25 -7.24
N PHE A 61 9.02 -1.29 -8.11
CA PHE A 61 7.76 -1.29 -8.88
C PHE A 61 7.93 -1.98 -10.25
N GLY A 62 9.05 -2.63 -10.52
CA GLY A 62 9.36 -3.13 -11.86
C GLY A 62 9.70 -1.98 -12.81
N GLY A 63 9.05 -1.92 -13.97
CA GLY A 63 9.40 -0.97 -15.03
C GLY A 63 9.40 0.50 -14.59
N SER A 64 10.31 1.30 -15.15
CA SER A 64 10.49 2.72 -14.77
C SER A 64 9.26 3.61 -15.01
N LYS A 65 8.34 3.18 -15.88
CA LYS A 65 7.06 3.88 -16.14
C LYS A 65 5.94 3.49 -15.16
N GLN A 66 6.13 2.44 -14.34
CA GLN A 66 5.12 2.02 -13.38
C GLN A 66 5.17 2.92 -12.14
N MET A 67 4.15 3.77 -12.00
CA MET A 67 4.07 4.77 -10.94
C MET A 67 3.34 4.28 -9.68
N TRP A 68 2.49 3.27 -9.82
CA TRP A 68 1.58 2.80 -8.77
C TRP A 68 1.62 1.29 -8.62
N MET A 69 1.41 0.82 -7.39
CA MET A 69 1.18 -0.57 -7.03
C MET A 69 0.10 -0.60 -5.95
N ILE A 70 -0.86 -1.52 -6.07
CA ILE A 70 -1.96 -1.67 -5.13
C ILE A 70 -1.96 -3.10 -4.63
N ASN A 71 -1.99 -3.27 -3.31
CA ASN A 71 -2.24 -4.56 -2.67
C ASN A 71 -3.69 -4.63 -2.22
N PHE A 72 -4.33 -5.78 -2.44
CA PHE A 72 -5.67 -6.07 -1.92
C PHE A 72 -5.62 -6.97 -0.70
N ARG A 73 -6.49 -6.71 0.27
CA ARG A 73 -6.80 -7.64 1.36
C ARG A 73 -7.79 -8.69 0.86
N VAL A 74 -7.50 -9.94 1.15
CA VAL A 74 -8.32 -11.11 0.79
C VAL A 74 -8.48 -12.01 2.00
N GLY A 75 -9.60 -12.72 2.09
CA GLY A 75 -9.87 -13.61 3.23
C GLY A 75 -8.91 -14.81 3.27
N LYS A 76 -8.67 -15.46 2.13
CA LYS A 76 -7.78 -16.62 2.02
C LYS A 76 -6.76 -16.43 0.89
N LEU A 77 -5.56 -15.95 1.21
CA LEU A 77 -4.52 -15.64 0.22
C LEU A 77 -4.19 -16.82 -0.69
N ASN A 78 -3.99 -18.01 -0.12
CA ASN A 78 -3.67 -19.22 -0.91
C ASN A 78 -4.81 -19.63 -1.85
N ALA A 79 -6.07 -19.50 -1.42
CA ALA A 79 -7.23 -19.81 -2.25
C ALA A 79 -7.40 -18.76 -3.38
N MET A 80 -7.19 -17.48 -3.08
CA MET A 80 -7.19 -16.40 -4.08
C MET A 80 -6.09 -16.63 -5.13
N ALA A 81 -4.87 -16.96 -4.70
CA ALA A 81 -3.77 -17.22 -5.61
C ALA A 81 -4.03 -18.47 -6.48
N ALA A 82 -4.57 -19.54 -5.88
CA ALA A 82 -4.89 -20.76 -6.62
C ALA A 82 -5.95 -20.53 -7.71
N GLN A 83 -7.02 -19.76 -7.42
CA GLN A 83 -8.08 -19.51 -8.42
C GLN A 83 -7.64 -18.60 -9.58
N LEU A 84 -6.60 -17.77 -9.40
CA LEU A 84 -6.10 -16.85 -10.44
C LEU A 84 -5.08 -17.50 -11.37
N ARG A 85 -4.56 -18.68 -11.02
CA ARG A 85 -3.70 -19.48 -11.90
C ARG A 85 -4.59 -20.16 -12.94
N VAL A 86 -4.89 -19.43 -14.01
CA VAL A 86 -5.45 -19.94 -15.25
C VAL A 86 -4.38 -20.61 -16.10
#